data_AF-A0A350W688-F1
#
_entry.id   AF-A0A350W688-F1
#
_cell.length_a   1.000
_cell.length_b   1.000
_cell.length_c   1.000
_cell.angle_alpha   90.00
_cell.angle_beta   90.00
_cell.angle_gamma   90.00
#
_symmetry.space_group_name_H-M   'P 1'
#
loop_
_entity.id
_entity.type
_entity.pdbx_description
1 polymer ?
#
loop_
_entity_poly.entity_id
_entity_poly.type
_entity_poly.pdbx_seq_one_letter_code
_entity_poly.pdbx_strand_id
1 'polypeptide(L)'
;MEDFNEAMFKTKVDNIFVKLYTCIMKGNLTDVRHFISEELYNNYINKINELISHNKRQMYDEINVKNTMIINRKILEDKEIIDVEIVSRYMDYIIDINTGDLISGDDTRRIERRNILRFEKKLNTKDFGIVRKCPGCGASINVNNTGKCEYCDTIFNLDDYDYILVSINVN
;
A
#
# COMPACT_ATOMS: atom_id res chain seq x y z
N MET A 1 2.73 -7.59 -25.31
CA MET A 1 2.28 -6.45 -24.49
C MET A 1 1.26 -7.06 -23.54
N GLU A 2 1.57 -7.20 -22.25
CA GLU A 2 0.51 -7.58 -21.29
C GLU A 2 -0.46 -6.40 -21.24
N ASP A 3 -1.69 -6.63 -21.69
CA ASP A 3 -2.76 -5.65 -21.59
C ASP A 3 -3.03 -5.36 -20.10
N PHE A 4 -3.21 -4.08 -19.78
CA PHE A 4 -3.58 -3.66 -18.42
C PHE A 4 -4.87 -4.35 -18.00
N ASN A 5 -4.79 -5.23 -16.99
CA ASN A 5 -5.95 -5.91 -16.43
C ASN A 5 -6.52 -5.09 -15.26
N GLU A 6 -7.58 -4.33 -15.55
CA GLU A 6 -8.24 -3.46 -14.58
C GLU A 6 -8.74 -4.21 -13.33
N ALA A 7 -9.31 -5.41 -13.49
CA ALA A 7 -9.85 -6.18 -12.37
C ALA A 7 -8.74 -6.66 -11.42
N MET A 8 -7.61 -7.14 -11.98
CA MET A 8 -6.45 -7.51 -11.18
C MET A 8 -5.82 -6.30 -10.50
N PHE A 9 -5.75 -5.17 -11.19
CA PHE A 9 -5.23 -3.92 -10.62
C PHE A 9 -6.09 -3.45 -9.45
N LYS A 10 -7.42 -3.38 -9.59
CA LYS A 10 -8.34 -3.01 -8.49
C LYS A 10 -8.18 -3.93 -7.29
N THR A 11 -8.10 -5.25 -7.51
CA THR A 11 -7.86 -6.22 -6.43
C THR A 11 -6.54 -5.94 -5.69
N LYS A 12 -5.48 -5.59 -6.43
CA LYS A 12 -4.19 -5.19 -5.83
C LYS A 12 -4.33 -3.91 -5.00
N VAL A 13 -5.04 -2.91 -5.51
CA VAL A 13 -5.29 -1.65 -4.82
C VAL A 13 -6.01 -1.88 -3.48
N ASP A 14 -7.07 -2.69 -3.48
CA ASP A 14 -7.83 -3.04 -2.27
C ASP A 14 -6.95 -3.73 -1.23
N ASN A 15 -6.15 -4.70 -1.68
CA ASN A 15 -5.22 -5.44 -0.82
C ASN A 15 -4.15 -4.52 -0.21
N ILE A 16 -3.56 -3.62 -1.00
CA ILE A 16 -2.54 -2.67 -0.51
C ILE A 16 -3.17 -1.74 0.54
N PHE A 17 -4.37 -1.22 0.29
CA PHE A 17 -5.07 -0.33 1.21
C PHE A 17 -5.32 -1.00 2.57
N VAL A 18 -5.91 -2.20 2.57
CA VAL A 18 -6.19 -2.95 3.80
C VAL A 18 -4.90 -3.33 4.53
N LYS A 19 -3.88 -3.82 3.81
CA LYS A 19 -2.59 -4.18 4.40
C LYS A 19 -1.88 -2.99 5.02
N LEU A 20 -1.92 -1.81 4.39
CA LEU A 20 -1.29 -0.59 4.91
C LEU A 20 -1.87 -0.21 6.27
N TYR A 21 -3.19 -0.13 6.37
CA TYR A 21 -3.88 0.21 7.62
C TYR A 21 -3.66 -0.88 8.69
N THR A 22 -3.64 -2.15 8.29
CA THR A 22 -3.28 -3.26 9.18
C THR A 22 -1.85 -3.13 9.73
N CYS A 23 -0.90 -2.73 8.88
CA CYS A 23 0.48 -2.48 9.27
C CYS A 23 0.62 -1.30 10.23
N ILE A 24 -0.16 -0.23 10.01
CA ILE A 24 -0.23 0.91 10.94
C ILE A 24 -0.73 0.46 12.32
N MET A 25 -1.80 -0.34 12.39
CA MET A 25 -2.29 -0.89 13.67
C MET A 25 -1.25 -1.78 14.37
N LYS A 26 -0.49 -2.56 13.60
CA LYS A 26 0.60 -3.40 14.13
C LYS A 26 1.85 -2.60 14.54
N GLY A 27 1.95 -1.34 14.15
CA GLY A 27 3.13 -0.50 14.36
C GLY A 27 4.36 -0.93 13.54
N ASN A 28 4.16 -1.64 12.42
CA ASN A 28 5.25 -2.10 11.55
C ASN A 28 4.80 -2.14 10.09
N LEU A 29 5.55 -1.48 9.20
CA LEU A 29 5.27 -1.35 7.76
C LEU A 29 5.98 -2.40 6.87
N THR A 30 6.67 -3.39 7.46
CA THR A 30 7.46 -4.40 6.73
C THR A 30 6.66 -5.05 5.59
N ASP A 31 5.42 -5.46 5.87
CA ASP A 31 4.58 -6.20 4.90
C ASP A 31 4.11 -5.34 3.71
N VAL A 32 4.17 -4.01 3.84
CA VAL A 32 3.77 -3.06 2.78
C VAL A 32 4.93 -2.28 2.17
N ARG A 33 6.16 -2.50 2.67
CA ARG A 33 7.33 -1.69 2.30
C ARG A 33 7.58 -1.62 0.79
N HIS A 34 7.31 -2.71 0.10
CA HIS A 34 7.52 -2.89 -1.34
C HIS A 34 6.35 -2.41 -2.19
N PHE A 35 5.24 -1.98 -1.57
CA PHE A 35 4.06 -1.46 -2.25
C PHE A 35 3.94 0.06 -2.18
N ILE A 36 4.79 0.74 -1.41
CA ILE A 36 4.69 2.16 -1.13
C ILE A 36 6.00 2.88 -1.46
N SER A 37 5.90 4.14 -1.88
CA SER A 37 7.08 4.98 -2.11
C SER A 37 7.87 5.23 -0.82
N GLU A 38 9.15 5.59 -0.95
CA GLU A 38 10.00 6.02 0.18
C GLU A 38 9.37 7.16 0.99
N GLU A 39 8.81 8.15 0.29
CA GLU A 39 8.16 9.29 0.93
C GLU A 39 6.96 8.84 1.77
N LEU A 40 6.11 7.98 1.22
CA LEU A 40 4.93 7.48 1.93
C LEU A 40 5.33 6.59 3.12
N TYR A 41 6.36 5.75 2.96
CA TYR A 41 6.94 4.97 4.06
C TYR A 41 7.42 5.88 5.19
N ASN A 42 8.22 6.90 4.87
CA ASN A 42 8.76 7.84 5.85
C ASN A 42 7.65 8.60 6.60
N ASN A 43 6.60 9.01 5.89
CA ASN A 43 5.44 9.66 6.51
C ASN A 43 4.74 8.75 7.53
N TYR A 44 4.46 7.50 7.16
CA TYR A 44 3.77 6.57 8.05
C TYR A 44 4.65 6.06 9.20
N ILE A 45 5.94 5.79 8.98
CA ILE A 45 6.82 5.32 10.05
C ILE A 45 7.04 6.42 11.09
N ASN A 46 7.12 7.68 10.67
CA ASN A 46 7.19 8.81 11.59
C ASN A 46 5.92 8.92 12.44
N LYS A 47 4.73 8.83 11.82
CA LYS A 47 3.45 8.80 12.54
C LYS A 47 3.37 7.64 13.55
N ILE A 48 3.79 6.44 13.13
CA ILE A 48 3.81 5.25 14.00
C ILE A 48 4.75 5.48 15.19
N ASN A 49 5.96 5.98 14.95
CA ASN A 49 6.94 6.24 16.01
C ASN A 49 6.46 7.31 16.99
N GLU A 50 5.76 8.34 16.50
CA GLU A 50 5.13 9.36 17.35
C GLU A 50 4.05 8.77 18.24
N LEU A 51 3.19 7.88 17.71
CA LEU A 51 2.18 7.20 18.52
C LEU A 51 2.83 6.33 19.60
N ILE A 52 3.83 5.53 19.21
CA ILE A 52 4.55 4.64 20.13
C ILE A 52 5.25 5.43 21.24
N SER A 53 5.89 6.56 20.93
CA SER A 53 6.59 7.38 21.93
C SER A 53 5.64 7.98 22.99
N HIS A 54 4.34 8.04 22.70
CA HIS A 54 3.30 8.50 23.61
C HIS A 54 2.46 7.35 24.19
N ASN A 55 2.89 6.09 24.05
CA ASN A 55 2.14 4.89 24.44
C ASN A 55 0.75 4.79 23.77
N LYS A 56 0.61 5.31 22.56
CA LYS A 56 -0.64 5.32 21.79
C LYS A 56 -0.59 4.33 20.65
N ARG A 57 -1.76 3.81 20.27
CA ARG A 57 -1.93 3.04 19.03
C ARG A 57 -3.16 3.50 18.28
N GLN A 58 -2.98 3.75 16.99
CA GLN A 58 -4.08 4.00 16.06
C GLN A 58 -4.75 2.66 15.69
N MET A 59 -6.06 2.62 15.77
CA MET A 59 -6.90 1.47 15.46
C MET A 59 -7.80 1.77 14.26
N TYR A 60 -8.01 0.74 13.44
CA TYR A 60 -8.79 0.75 12.21
C TYR A 60 -9.65 -0.52 12.11
N ASP A 61 -10.45 -0.78 13.14
CA ASP A 61 -11.20 -2.03 13.26
C ASP A 61 -12.30 -2.18 12.19
N GLU A 62 -12.60 -3.44 11.87
CA GLU A 62 -13.57 -3.82 10.82
C GLU A 62 -13.28 -3.19 9.45
N ILE A 63 -12.01 -2.90 9.15
CA ILE A 63 -11.62 -2.30 7.87
C ILE A 63 -12.02 -3.15 6.67
N ASN A 64 -12.74 -2.53 5.75
CA ASN A 64 -13.14 -3.12 4.48
C ASN A 64 -13.20 -2.06 3.37
N VAL A 65 -13.07 -2.54 2.14
CA VAL A 65 -13.29 -1.75 0.92
C VAL A 65 -14.68 -2.04 0.40
N LYS A 66 -15.50 -0.99 0.27
CA LYS A 66 -16.86 -1.05 -0.27
C LYS A 66 -16.88 -0.91 -1.79
N ASN A 67 -16.05 -0.03 -2.34
CA ASN A 67 -15.97 0.22 -3.77
C ASN A 67 -14.60 0.77 -4.16
N THR A 68 -14.16 0.42 -5.38
CA THR A 68 -12.88 0.84 -5.95
C THR A 68 -13.05 1.22 -7.41
N MET A 69 -12.69 2.45 -7.75
CA MET A 69 -12.89 3.03 -9.07
C MET A 69 -11.62 3.72 -9.55
N ILE A 70 -11.16 3.37 -10.76
CA ILE A 70 -10.12 4.13 -11.43
C ILE A 70 -10.77 5.42 -11.93
N ILE A 71 -10.27 6.56 -11.46
CA ILE A 71 -10.81 7.88 -11.81
C ILE A 71 -9.95 8.61 -12.85
N ASN A 72 -8.68 8.23 -12.97
CA ASN A 72 -7.77 8.79 -13.95
C ASN A 72 -6.65 7.80 -14.27
N ARG A 73 -6.19 7.79 -15.52
CA ARG A 73 -5.06 7.01 -16.01
C ARG A 73 -4.28 7.86 -17.00
N LYS A 74 -2.99 8.06 -16.73
CA LYS A 74 -2.09 8.87 -17.56
C LYS A 74 -0.82 8.10 -17.87
N ILE A 75 -0.47 7.99 -19.15
CA ILE A 75 0.79 7.43 -19.62
C ILE A 75 1.71 8.59 -20.00
N LEU A 76 2.89 8.63 -19.39
CA LEU A 76 3.99 9.54 -19.70
C LEU A 76 5.09 8.77 -20.44
N GLU A 77 6.18 9.44 -20.81
CA GLU A 77 7.30 8.82 -21.53
C GLU A 77 8.02 7.75 -20.69
N ASP A 78 8.16 7.99 -19.38
CA ASP A 78 8.95 7.19 -18.45
C ASP A 78 8.11 6.45 -17.40
N LYS A 79 6.83 6.78 -17.27
CA LYS A 79 5.95 6.18 -16.25
C LYS A 79 4.47 6.21 -16.62
N GLU A 80 3.72 5.35 -15.96
CA GLU A 80 2.27 5.35 -15.93
C GLU A 80 1.77 5.76 -14.55
N ILE A 81 0.77 6.63 -14.50
CA ILE A 81 0.11 7.12 -13.28
C ILE A 81 -1.35 6.70 -13.33
N ILE A 82 -1.86 6.14 -12.23
CA ILE A 82 -3.28 5.77 -12.07
C ILE A 82 -3.78 6.36 -10.75
N ASP A 83 -4.82 7.18 -10.82
CA ASP A 83 -5.54 7.66 -9.64
C ASP A 83 -6.78 6.79 -9.42
N VAL A 84 -6.99 6.36 -8.17
CA VAL A 84 -8.05 5.45 -7.76
C VAL A 84 -8.82 6.05 -6.59
N GLU A 85 -10.15 6.09 -6.69
CA GLU A 85 -11.02 6.36 -5.56
C GLU A 85 -11.38 5.04 -4.86
N ILE A 86 -11.14 4.97 -3.55
CA ILE A 86 -11.61 3.90 -2.66
C ILE A 86 -12.67 4.47 -1.73
N VAL A 87 -13.82 3.81 -1.68
CA VAL A 87 -14.80 3.97 -0.59
C VAL A 87 -14.53 2.90 0.46
N SER A 88 -14.04 3.30 1.63
CA SER A 88 -13.68 2.39 2.73
C SER A 88 -14.63 2.55 3.91
N ARG A 89 -14.77 1.48 4.72
CA ARG A 89 -15.44 1.55 6.02
C ARG A 89 -14.59 0.91 7.10
N TYR A 90 -14.43 1.60 8.23
CA TYR A 90 -13.69 1.15 9.40
C TYR A 90 -14.10 1.97 10.63
N MET A 91 -13.78 1.49 11.83
CA MET A 91 -13.74 2.32 13.05
C MET A 91 -12.42 3.09 13.06
N ASP A 92 -12.37 4.31 13.60
CA ASP A 92 -11.16 5.15 13.62
C ASP A 92 -11.00 5.75 15.01
N TYR A 93 -10.03 5.21 15.75
CA TYR A 93 -9.81 5.58 17.13
C TYR A 93 -8.38 5.32 17.59
N ILE A 94 -8.02 5.91 18.72
CA ILE A 94 -6.70 5.78 19.35
C ILE A 94 -6.89 5.23 20.76
N ILE A 95 -6.09 4.24 21.12
CA ILE A 95 -6.04 3.67 22.47
C ILE A 95 -4.70 3.94 23.15
N ASP A 96 -4.71 3.92 24.47
CA ASP A 96 -3.51 3.75 25.28
C ASP A 96 -3.08 2.28 25.24
N ILE A 97 -1.82 1.99 24.94
CA ILE A 97 -1.32 0.62 24.80
C ILE A 97 -1.21 -0.08 26.17
N ASN A 98 -0.95 0.67 27.24
CA ASN A 98 -0.73 0.10 28.56
C ASN A 98 -2.05 -0.24 29.26
N THR A 99 -3.06 0.63 29.12
CA THR A 99 -4.35 0.44 29.78
C THR A 99 -5.42 -0.16 28.87
N GLY A 100 -5.30 0.01 27.56
CA GLY A 100 -6.35 -0.33 26.59
C GLY A 100 -7.48 0.70 26.51
N ASP A 101 -7.38 1.82 27.24
CA ASP A 101 -8.43 2.83 27.28
C ASP A 101 -8.51 3.60 25.96
N LEU A 102 -9.73 3.94 25.55
CA LEU A 102 -10.00 4.84 24.45
C LEU A 102 -9.48 6.25 24.77
N ILE A 103 -8.52 6.75 23.99
CA ILE A 103 -7.98 8.12 24.10
C ILE A 103 -8.80 9.10 23.25
N SER A 104 -9.14 8.70 22.02
CA SER A 104 -9.88 9.55 21.09
C SER A 104 -10.51 8.74 19.95
N GLY A 105 -11.56 9.26 19.33
CA GLY A 105 -12.27 8.62 18.22
C GLY A 105 -13.53 7.90 18.69
N ASP A 106 -13.99 6.93 17.90
CA ASP A 106 -15.18 6.12 18.19
C ASP A 106 -14.89 4.66 17.84
N ASP A 107 -14.87 3.80 18.86
CA ASP A 107 -14.63 2.35 18.80
C ASP A 107 -15.93 1.53 18.69
N THR A 108 -17.09 2.21 18.55
CA THR A 108 -18.41 1.56 18.48
C THR A 108 -19.07 1.68 17.11
N ARG A 109 -18.64 2.65 16.29
CA ARG A 109 -19.29 2.94 15.00
C ARG A 109 -18.30 3.02 13.85
N ARG A 110 -18.59 2.28 12.78
CA ARG A 110 -17.89 2.42 11.49
C ARG A 110 -18.23 3.75 10.82
N ILE A 111 -17.20 4.40 10.31
CA ILE A 111 -17.29 5.55 9.42
C ILE A 111 -17.07 5.13 7.97
N GLU A 112 -17.68 5.84 7.02
CA GLU A 112 -17.41 5.70 5.59
C GLU A 112 -16.47 6.84 5.14
N ARG A 113 -15.40 6.51 4.43
CA ARG A 113 -14.41 7.48 3.92
C ARG A 113 -14.19 7.28 2.43
N ARG A 114 -14.02 8.39 1.71
CA ARG A 114 -13.54 8.39 0.33
C ARG A 114 -12.05 8.72 0.36
N ASN A 115 -11.25 7.87 -0.26
CA ASN A 115 -9.80 8.02 -0.31
C ASN A 115 -9.38 8.09 -1.77
N ILE A 116 -8.50 9.03 -2.10
CA ILE A 116 -7.87 9.12 -3.41
C ILE A 116 -6.45 8.59 -3.26
N LEU A 117 -6.16 7.50 -3.97
CA LEU A 117 -4.87 6.86 -4.02
C LEU A 117 -4.22 7.12 -5.37
N ARG A 118 -2.94 7.48 -5.39
CA ARG A 118 -2.15 7.57 -6.61
C ARG A 118 -1.16 6.43 -6.68
N PHE A 119 -1.19 5.70 -7.78
CA PHE A 119 -0.23 4.67 -8.12
C PHE A 119 0.67 5.12 -9.28
N GLU A 120 1.95 4.78 -9.20
CA GLU A 120 2.90 4.99 -10.29
C GLU A 120 3.61 3.69 -10.65
N LYS A 121 3.90 3.50 -11.94
CA LYS A 121 4.70 2.39 -12.46
C LYS A 121 5.69 2.93 -13.49
N LYS A 122 6.97 2.59 -13.36
CA LYS A 122 7.97 2.95 -14.37
C LYS A 122 7.72 2.19 -15.67
N LEU A 123 7.83 2.88 -16.79
CA LEU A 123 7.79 2.31 -18.13
C LEU A 123 9.23 2.24 -18.63
N ASN A 124 9.89 1.11 -18.43
CA ASN A 124 11.25 0.92 -18.92
C ASN A 124 11.26 1.01 -20.45
N THR A 125 11.90 2.05 -21.00
CA THR A 125 12.06 2.25 -22.45
C THR A 125 13.05 1.28 -23.10
N LYS A 126 13.70 0.40 -22.32
CA LYS A 126 14.64 -0.63 -22.79
C LYS A 126 14.44 -1.94 -22.03
N ASP A 127 13.47 -2.72 -22.48
CA ASP A 127 13.46 -4.19 -22.53
C ASP A 127 12.02 -4.68 -22.41
N PHE A 128 11.38 -4.83 -23.56
CA PHE A 128 10.09 -5.49 -23.72
C PHE A 128 10.14 -7.02 -23.46
N GLY A 129 11.10 -7.50 -22.65
CA GLY A 129 11.40 -8.93 -22.51
C GLY A 129 11.94 -9.40 -21.16
N ILE A 130 11.99 -8.56 -20.12
CA ILE A 130 12.37 -9.06 -18.79
C ILE A 130 11.15 -9.77 -18.20
N VAL A 131 11.06 -11.07 -18.48
CA VAL A 131 10.40 -12.03 -17.59
C VAL A 131 10.75 -11.60 -16.17
N ARG A 132 9.76 -11.36 -15.32
CA ARG A 132 9.92 -11.03 -13.88
C ARG A 132 10.88 -12.04 -13.26
N LYS A 133 12.18 -11.80 -13.32
CA LYS A 133 13.23 -12.75 -12.93
C LYS A 133 14.08 -12.13 -11.87
N CYS A 134 14.38 -12.92 -10.85
CA CYS A 134 15.26 -12.52 -9.77
C CYS A 134 16.62 -12.11 -10.34
N PRO A 135 17.14 -10.92 -10.02
CA PRO A 135 18.47 -10.51 -10.49
C PRO A 135 19.60 -11.36 -9.88
N GLY A 136 19.35 -12.04 -8.75
CA GLY A 136 20.33 -12.90 -8.09
C GLY A 136 20.39 -14.34 -8.63
N CYS A 137 19.25 -14.95 -8.96
CA CYS A 137 19.19 -16.37 -9.35
C CYS A 137 18.41 -16.67 -10.64
N GLY A 138 17.75 -15.68 -11.25
CA GLY A 138 16.96 -15.86 -12.47
C GLY A 138 15.60 -16.53 -12.28
N ALA A 139 15.20 -16.88 -11.05
CA ALA A 139 13.88 -17.45 -10.76
C ALA A 139 12.75 -16.47 -11.05
N SER A 140 11.57 -16.95 -11.44
CA SER A 140 10.40 -16.10 -11.63
C SER A 140 10.00 -15.40 -10.32
N ILE A 141 9.84 -14.09 -10.35
CA ILE A 141 9.44 -13.26 -9.21
C ILE A 141 7.92 -13.20 -9.14
N ASN A 142 7.37 -13.53 -7.98
CA ASN A 142 6.03 -13.12 -7.59
C ASN A 142 6.07 -11.72 -6.97
N VAL A 143 5.72 -10.70 -7.76
CA VAL A 143 5.72 -9.29 -7.32
C VAL A 143 4.71 -8.99 -6.20
N ASN A 144 3.82 -9.94 -5.88
CA ASN A 144 2.87 -9.79 -4.78
C ASN A 144 3.49 -10.14 -3.41
N ASN A 145 4.72 -10.69 -3.37
CA ASN A 145 5.36 -11.17 -2.15
C ASN A 145 6.68 -10.42 -1.86
N THR A 146 6.61 -9.48 -0.90
CA THR A 146 7.72 -9.03 -0.02
C THR A 146 8.92 -8.33 -0.65
N GLY A 147 9.01 -8.17 -1.99
CA GLY A 147 10.19 -7.58 -2.65
C GLY A 147 11.47 -8.40 -2.43
N LYS A 148 11.33 -9.67 -2.03
CA LYS A 148 12.40 -10.60 -1.68
C LYS A 148 12.19 -11.89 -2.44
N CYS A 149 13.25 -12.42 -3.05
CA CYS A 149 13.20 -13.69 -3.76
C CYS A 149 13.04 -14.86 -2.76
N GLU A 150 12.02 -15.69 -2.95
CA GLU A 150 11.76 -16.87 -2.13
C GLU A 150 12.85 -17.97 -2.25
N TYR A 151 13.71 -17.88 -3.27
CA TYR A 151 14.72 -18.92 -3.57
C TYR A 151 16.14 -18.56 -3.14
N CYS A 152 16.54 -17.29 -3.29
CA CYS A 152 17.93 -16.86 -3.05
C CYS A 152 18.04 -15.61 -2.18
N ASP A 153 16.94 -15.20 -1.55
CA ASP A 153 16.84 -14.06 -0.64
C ASP A 153 17.22 -12.68 -1.22
N THR A 154 17.49 -12.59 -2.52
CA THR A 154 17.81 -11.32 -3.19
C THR A 154 16.65 -10.35 -3.06
N ILE A 155 16.95 -9.16 -2.56
CA ILE A 155 16.02 -8.04 -2.44
C ILE A 155 16.05 -7.27 -3.76
N PHE A 156 14.89 -6.94 -4.31
CA PHE A 156 14.75 -6.15 -5.53
C PHE A 156 13.68 -5.08 -5.34
N ASN A 157 13.85 -3.94 -6.03
CA ASN A 157 12.88 -2.86 -5.95
C ASN A 157 11.69 -3.14 -6.87
N LEU A 158 10.48 -3.22 -6.32
CA LEU A 158 9.26 -3.44 -7.10
C LEU A 158 8.84 -2.23 -7.92
N ASP A 159 9.33 -1.02 -7.60
CA ASP A 159 9.13 0.20 -8.39
C ASP A 159 9.57 0.02 -9.85
N ASP A 160 10.51 -0.91 -10.09
CA ASP A 160 11.05 -1.21 -11.42
C ASP A 160 10.19 -2.21 -12.21
N TYR A 161 9.20 -2.86 -11.57
CA TYR A 161 8.44 -3.97 -12.14
C TYR A 161 6.91 -3.83 -12.02
N ASP A 162 6.39 -2.98 -11.14
CA ASP A 162 4.97 -2.92 -10.83
C ASP A 162 4.49 -1.54 -10.33
N TYR A 163 3.19 -1.37 -10.16
CA TYR A 163 2.60 -0.17 -9.58
C TYR A 163 2.86 -0.08 -8.08
N ILE A 164 3.33 1.08 -7.63
CA ILE A 164 3.52 1.45 -6.23
C ILE A 164 2.60 2.61 -5.83
N LEU A 165 2.12 2.57 -4.58
CA LEU A 165 1.32 3.62 -3.98
C LEU A 165 2.24 4.78 -3.59
N VAL A 166 2.07 5.93 -4.23
CA VAL A 166 2.89 7.12 -3.95
C VAL A 166 2.19 8.12 -3.05
N SER A 167 0.85 8.14 -3.05
CA SER A 167 0.07 9.00 -2.16
C SER A 167 -1.31 8.44 -1.86
N ILE A 168 -1.83 8.81 -0.70
CA ILE A 168 -3.18 8.51 -0.23
C ILE A 168 -3.71 9.72 0.52
N ASN A 169 -4.86 10.22 0.08
CA ASN A 169 -5.50 11.39 0.67
C ASN A 169 -6.96 11.07 0.98
N VAL A 170 -7.44 11.49 2.15
CA VAL A 170 -8.87 11.45 2.47
C VAL A 170 -9.52 12.67 1.83
N ASN A 171 -10.60 12.43 1.09
CA ASN A 171 -11.43 13.49 0.50
C ASN A 171 -12.65 13.78 1.39
#